data_AF-F3FMS3-F1
#
_entry.id   AF-F3FMS3-F1
#
_cell.length_a   1.000
_cell.length_b   1.000
_cell.length_c   1.000
_cell.angle_alpha   90.00
_cell.angle_beta   90.00
_cell.angle_gamma   90.00
#
_symmetry.space_group_name_H-M   'P 1'
#
loop_
_entity.id
_entity.type
_entity.pdbx_description
1 polymer ?
#
loop_
_entity_poly.entity_id
_entity_poly.type
_entity_poly.pdbx_seq_one_letter_code
_entity_poly.pdbx_strand_id
1 'polypeptide(L)'
;MRKNNAVYYTRIACKLLDLKTCQCSDYANRRASVPDCIQLTPGQADEFKWLPPTCGYRLVSEGKDLPLWHHLVCGDRTAVHHERISQSGRMLSENNVAEDDWEGYLIFRAG
;
A
#
# COMPACT_ATOMS: atom_id res chain seq x y z
N MET A 1 -9.90 -1.61 -3.38
CA MET A 1 -11.10 -1.55 -4.25
C MET A 1 -11.92 -0.31 -3.92
N ARG A 2 -12.53 0.36 -4.91
CA ARG A 2 -13.51 1.45 -4.71
C ARG A 2 -14.89 0.96 -5.14
N LYS A 3 -15.89 1.04 -4.26
CA LYS A 3 -17.27 0.67 -4.57
C LYS A 3 -18.23 1.56 -3.78
N ASN A 4 -19.27 2.08 -4.43
CA ASN A 4 -20.30 2.95 -3.82
C ASN A 4 -19.72 4.12 -3.00
N ASN A 5 -18.74 4.83 -3.56
CA ASN A 5 -18.03 5.94 -2.90
C ASN A 5 -17.26 5.56 -1.60
N ALA A 6 -17.12 4.27 -1.31
CA ALA A 6 -16.32 3.74 -0.22
C ALA A 6 -15.04 3.10 -0.76
N VAL A 7 -13.97 3.19 0.03
CA VAL A 7 -12.70 2.50 -0.25
C VAL A 7 -12.64 1.27 0.64
N TYR A 8 -12.28 0.14 0.05
CA TYR A 8 -12.11 -1.13 0.75
C TYR A 8 -10.67 -1.59 0.64
N TYR A 9 -10.11 -1.95 1.78
CA TYR A 9 -8.82 -2.63 1.86
C TYR A 9 -9.02 -4.10 1.55
N THR A 10 -8.27 -4.58 0.57
CA THR A 10 -8.29 -5.96 0.09
C THR A 10 -6.92 -6.58 0.28
N ARG A 11 -6.86 -7.92 0.30
CA ARG A 11 -5.59 -8.65 0.19
C ARG A 11 -5.03 -8.64 -1.23
N ILE A 12 -5.76 -8.10 -2.18
CA ILE A 12 -5.33 -7.98 -3.58
C ILE A 12 -4.27 -6.89 -3.74
N ALA A 13 -3.17 -7.26 -4.39
CA ALA A 13 -2.03 -6.43 -4.72
C ALA A 13 -1.92 -6.21 -6.23
N CYS A 14 -1.36 -5.07 -6.62
CA CYS A 14 -0.94 -4.77 -7.99
C CYS A 14 -0.07 -5.89 -8.57
N LYS A 15 -0.24 -6.18 -9.87
CA LYS A 15 0.53 -7.21 -10.59
C LYS A 15 2.04 -7.01 -10.59
N LEU A 16 2.50 -5.77 -10.38
CA LEU A 16 3.93 -5.43 -10.30
C LEU A 16 4.47 -5.45 -8.86
N LEU A 17 3.65 -5.80 -7.85
CA LEU A 17 4.13 -5.89 -6.47
C LEU A 17 4.77 -7.26 -6.26
N ASP A 18 6.04 -7.27 -5.85
CA ASP A 18 6.66 -8.45 -5.28
C ASP A 18 6.06 -8.71 -3.90
N LEU A 19 5.31 -9.80 -3.78
CA LEU A 19 4.56 -10.17 -2.58
C LEU A 19 5.46 -10.58 -1.40
N LYS A 20 6.75 -10.85 -1.64
CA LYS A 20 7.73 -11.17 -0.59
C LYS A 20 8.45 -9.92 -0.10
N THR A 21 8.92 -9.07 -1.01
CA THR A 21 9.70 -7.87 -0.64
C THR A 21 8.83 -6.65 -0.39
N CYS A 22 7.55 -6.68 -0.78
CA CYS A 22 6.64 -5.54 -0.81
C CYS A 22 7.19 -4.36 -1.64
N GLN A 23 7.99 -4.63 -2.66
CA GLN A 23 8.55 -3.63 -3.57
C GLN A 23 7.95 -3.80 -4.96
N CYS A 24 7.88 -2.70 -5.71
CA CYS A 24 7.47 -2.76 -7.10
C CYS A 24 8.63 -3.34 -7.94
N SER A 25 8.35 -4.39 -8.72
CA SER A 25 9.33 -5.07 -9.56
C SER A 25 9.82 -4.23 -10.74
N ASP A 26 9.03 -3.25 -11.18
CA ASP A 26 9.36 -2.34 -12.29
C ASP A 26 8.95 -0.91 -11.95
N TYR A 27 9.51 -0.38 -10.87
CA TYR A 27 9.13 0.95 -10.38
C TYR A 27 9.37 2.04 -11.43
N ALA A 28 10.43 1.95 -12.24
CA ALA A 28 10.76 2.96 -13.24
C ALA A 28 9.69 3.06 -14.34
N ASN A 29 9.18 1.93 -14.84
CA ASN A 29 8.21 1.91 -15.94
C ASN A 29 6.78 1.56 -15.50
N ARG A 30 6.51 1.52 -14.18
CA ARG A 30 5.23 1.09 -13.59
C ARG A 30 3.97 1.69 -14.24
N ARG A 31 4.03 2.95 -14.68
CA ARG A 31 2.89 3.66 -15.30
C ARG A 31 2.60 3.20 -16.73
N ALA A 32 3.59 2.65 -17.44
CA ALA A 32 3.37 2.05 -18.76
C ALA A 32 2.57 0.73 -18.63
N SER A 33 2.83 -0.02 -17.56
CA SER A 33 2.21 -1.33 -17.31
C SER A 33 0.92 -1.25 -16.47
N VAL A 34 0.81 -0.23 -15.60
CA VAL A 34 -0.31 0.00 -14.68
C VAL A 34 -0.69 1.50 -14.76
N PRO A 35 -1.61 1.88 -15.67
CA PRO A 35 -2.01 3.27 -15.86
C PRO A 35 -2.55 3.95 -14.59
N ASP A 36 -3.21 3.17 -13.72
CA ASP A 36 -3.78 3.66 -12.46
C ASP A 36 -2.76 3.79 -11.32
N CYS A 37 -1.47 3.52 -11.59
CA CYS A 37 -0.42 3.63 -10.58
C CYS A 37 -0.19 5.09 -10.19
N ILE A 38 -0.59 5.44 -8.97
CA ILE A 38 -0.42 6.78 -8.42
C ILE A 38 0.99 7.01 -7.90
N GLN A 39 1.47 8.25 -8.04
CA GLN A 39 2.67 8.71 -7.35
C GLN A 39 2.26 9.52 -6.13
N LEU A 40 2.62 9.06 -4.95
CA LEU A 40 2.35 9.76 -3.70
C LEU A 40 3.51 10.71 -3.37
N THR A 41 3.15 11.90 -2.91
CA THR A 41 4.07 12.87 -2.31
C THR A 41 3.48 13.35 -0.99
N PRO A 42 4.31 13.76 0.00
CA PRO A 42 3.77 14.25 1.27
C PRO A 42 2.79 15.41 1.07
N GLY A 43 3.09 16.35 0.15
CA GLY A 43 2.24 17.50 -0.12
C GLY A 43 0.86 17.19 -0.74
N GLN A 44 0.64 15.95 -1.20
CA GLN A 44 -0.65 15.50 -1.74
C GLN A 44 -1.31 14.45 -0.83
N ALA A 45 -0.68 14.05 0.28
CA ALA A 45 -1.16 12.96 1.12
C ALA A 45 -2.59 13.22 1.65
N ASP A 46 -2.92 14.48 1.91
CA ASP A 46 -4.22 14.92 2.43
C ASP A 46 -5.37 14.69 1.43
N GLU A 47 -5.07 14.63 0.12
CA GLU A 47 -6.05 14.29 -0.92
C GLU A 47 -6.46 12.80 -0.84
N PHE A 48 -5.59 11.96 -0.29
CA PHE A 48 -5.79 10.51 -0.20
C PHE A 48 -6.31 10.11 1.18
N LYS A 49 -7.57 10.46 1.47
CA LYS A 49 -8.24 10.13 2.76
C LYS A 49 -8.26 8.65 3.13
N TRP A 50 -8.06 7.77 2.16
CA TRP A 50 -8.00 6.33 2.35
C TRP A 50 -6.63 5.83 2.78
N LEU A 51 -5.58 6.68 2.89
CA LEU A 51 -4.28 6.25 3.37
C LEU A 51 -4.35 5.77 4.82
N PRO A 52 -3.64 4.68 5.17
CA PRO A 52 -3.63 4.18 6.53
C PRO A 52 -3.04 5.22 7.49
N PRO A 53 -3.45 5.25 8.77
CA PRO A 53 -2.98 6.23 9.74
C PRO A 53 -1.47 6.15 9.99
N THR A 54 -0.84 5.00 9.70
CA THR A 54 0.60 4.77 9.81
C THR A 54 1.36 5.05 8.51
N CYS A 55 0.70 5.57 7.46
CA CYS A 55 1.36 5.89 6.21
C CYS A 55 2.41 6.98 6.40
N GLY A 56 3.67 6.72 5.99
CA GLY A 56 4.76 7.68 6.13
C GLY A 56 4.48 9.02 5.45
N TYR A 57 3.89 9.04 4.25
CA TYR A 57 3.51 10.28 3.57
C TYR A 57 2.49 11.10 4.36
N ARG A 58 1.50 10.44 4.96
CA ARG A 58 0.48 11.08 5.80
C ARG A 58 1.09 11.65 7.07
N LEU A 59 1.90 10.87 7.78
CA LEU A 59 2.57 11.31 9.00
C LEU A 59 3.47 12.53 8.75
N VAL A 60 4.26 12.50 7.67
CA VAL A 60 5.12 13.63 7.27
C VAL A 60 4.29 14.86 6.88
N SER A 61 3.18 14.69 6.14
CA SER A 61 2.26 15.79 5.81
C SER A 61 1.67 16.43 7.08
N GLU A 62 1.28 15.61 8.04
CA GLU A 62 0.71 16.05 9.33
C GLU A 62 1.76 16.56 10.34
N GLY A 63 3.06 16.58 9.98
CA GLY A 63 4.15 16.98 10.87
C GLY A 63 4.38 16.04 12.06
N LYS A 64 3.97 14.77 11.93
CA LYS A 64 4.11 13.73 12.95
C LYS A 64 5.37 12.92 12.76
N ASP A 65 5.85 12.35 13.86
CA ASP A 65 6.98 11.43 13.84
C ASP A 65 6.65 10.12 13.13
N LEU A 66 7.66 9.59 12.43
CA LEU A 66 7.60 8.26 11.84
C LEU A 66 7.78 7.20 12.94
N PRO A 67 7.10 6.04 12.85
CA PRO A 67 7.29 4.95 13.81
C PRO A 67 8.75 4.49 13.84
N LEU A 68 9.21 3.98 14.99
CA LEU A 68 10.59 3.53 15.18
C LEU A 68 11.01 2.42 14.20
N TRP A 69 10.06 1.59 13.75
CA TRP A 69 10.29 0.53 12.77
C TRP A 69 10.38 1.03 11.32
N HIS A 70 10.13 2.32 11.07
CA HIS A 70 10.17 2.89 9.74
C HIS A 70 11.63 3.02 9.27
N HIS A 71 11.93 2.57 8.05
CA HIS A 71 13.31 2.52 7.53
C HIS A 71 14.05 3.87 7.51
N LEU A 72 13.33 5.00 7.40
CA LEU A 72 13.93 6.34 7.51
C LEU A 72 14.37 6.70 8.93
N VAL A 73 13.86 6.00 9.95
CA VAL A 73 14.19 6.18 11.36
C VAL A 73 15.25 5.18 11.80
N CYS A 74 15.02 3.88 11.55
CA CYS A 74 15.94 2.82 11.98
C CYS A 74 17.04 2.45 10.98
N GLY A 75 16.96 2.92 9.73
CA GLY A 75 17.87 2.55 8.65
C GLY A 75 17.64 1.16 8.05
N ASP A 76 16.83 0.31 8.69
CA ASP A 76 16.56 -1.06 8.27
C ASP A 76 15.23 -1.17 7.49
N ARG A 77 15.34 -1.54 6.21
CA ARG A 77 14.17 -1.77 5.34
C ARG A 77 13.39 -3.04 5.70
N THR A 78 13.99 -3.97 6.43
CA THR A 78 13.39 -5.25 6.82
C THR A 78 12.66 -5.18 8.15
N ALA A 79 12.88 -4.12 8.95
CA ALA A 79 12.20 -3.90 10.23
C ALA A 79 10.67 -3.98 10.14
N VAL A 80 10.07 -3.43 9.07
CA VAL A 80 8.61 -3.53 8.82
C VAL A 80 8.10 -4.97 8.70
N HIS A 81 8.95 -5.88 8.22
CA HIS A 81 8.63 -7.29 8.09
C HIS A 81 8.79 -8.01 9.43
N HIS A 82 9.88 -7.73 10.16
CA HIS A 82 10.14 -8.30 11.49
C HIS A 82 9.04 -7.92 12.49
N GLU A 83 8.62 -6.67 12.47
CA GLU A 83 7.53 -6.12 13.31
C GLU A 83 6.13 -6.54 12.83
N ARG A 84 6.04 -7.36 11.77
CA ARG A 84 4.78 -7.88 11.20
C ARG A 84 3.78 -6.82 10.73
N ILE A 85 4.25 -5.59 10.55
CA ILE A 85 3.49 -4.44 10.03
C ILE A 85 3.26 -4.56 8.53
N SER A 86 4.25 -5.08 7.79
CA SER A 86 4.13 -5.29 6.35
C SER A 86 3.08 -6.37 6.00
N GLN A 87 2.56 -6.30 4.78
CA GLN A 87 1.67 -7.32 4.21
C GLN A 87 2.42 -8.39 3.40
N SER A 88 3.74 -8.50 3.59
CA SER A 88 4.57 -9.51 2.92
C SER A 88 4.03 -10.92 3.19
N GLY A 89 3.91 -11.72 2.12
CA GLY A 89 3.37 -13.07 2.15
C GLY A 89 1.88 -13.19 2.45
N ARG A 90 1.17 -12.06 2.69
CA ARG A 90 -0.26 -12.04 3.03
C ARG A 90 -1.15 -11.60 1.86
N MET A 91 -0.57 -11.01 0.82
CA MET A 91 -1.30 -10.49 -0.33
C MET A 91 -1.39 -11.51 -1.48
N LEU A 92 -2.36 -11.31 -2.36
CA LEU A 92 -2.55 -12.06 -3.60
C LEU A 92 -2.38 -11.11 -4.78
N SER A 93 -1.73 -11.56 -5.86
CA SER A 93 -1.64 -10.78 -7.09
C SER A 93 -3.00 -10.67 -7.77
N GLU A 94 -3.35 -9.49 -8.27
CA GLU A 94 -4.56 -9.26 -9.06
C GLU A 94 -4.65 -10.14 -10.31
N ASN A 95 -3.52 -10.58 -10.88
CA ASN A 95 -3.52 -11.51 -12.02
C ASN A 95 -4.06 -12.91 -11.66
N ASN A 96 -4.08 -13.26 -10.36
CA ASN A 96 -4.47 -14.59 -9.90
C ASN A 96 -5.89 -14.63 -9.34
N VAL A 97 -6.57 -13.48 -9.25
CA VAL A 97 -7.92 -13.37 -8.66
C VAL A 97 -8.78 -12.50 -9.58
N ALA A 98 -9.87 -13.06 -10.10
CA ALA A 98 -10.82 -12.30 -10.90
C ALA A 98 -11.39 -11.13 -10.10
N GLU A 99 -11.62 -9.99 -10.76
CA GLU A 99 -12.10 -8.77 -10.10
C GLU A 99 -13.43 -8.97 -9.36
N ASP A 100 -14.32 -9.77 -9.94
CA ASP A 100 -15.61 -10.15 -9.34
C ASP A 100 -15.45 -10.88 -7.99
N ASP A 101 -14.31 -11.54 -7.77
CA ASP A 101 -14.01 -12.29 -6.55
C ASP A 101 -13.28 -11.44 -5.48
N TRP A 102 -12.89 -10.19 -5.78
CA TRP A 102 -12.10 -9.37 -4.85
C TRP A 102 -12.80 -9.09 -3.52
N GLU A 103 -14.14 -9.10 -3.51
CA GLU A 103 -14.95 -8.94 -2.28
C GLU A 103 -14.73 -10.06 -1.28
N GLY A 104 -14.37 -11.27 -1.74
CA GLY A 104 -13.99 -12.39 -0.87
C GLY A 104 -12.69 -12.17 -0.10
N TYR A 105 -11.91 -11.15 -0.47
CA TYR A 105 -10.58 -10.86 0.10
C TYR A 105 -10.52 -9.52 0.83
N LEU A 106 -11.65 -9.03 1.32
CA LEU A 106 -11.75 -7.82 2.13
C LEU A 106 -11.03 -7.99 3.49
N ILE A 107 -10.26 -6.98 3.87
CA ILE A 107 -9.64 -6.87 5.20
C ILE A 107 -10.49 -5.96 6.08
N PHE A 108 -10.78 -4.74 5.61
CA PHE A 108 -11.69 -3.78 6.25
C PHE A 108 -12.08 -2.65 5.29
N ARG A 109 -13.09 -1.86 5.67
CA ARG A 109 -13.52 -0.66 4.93
C ARG A 109 -12.72 0.57 5.42
N ALA A 110 -12.18 1.34 4.50
CA ALA A 110 -11.57 2.64 4.78
C ALA A 110 -12.66 3.73 4.81
N GLY A 111 -12.67 4.52 5.87
CA GLY A 111 -13.66 5.58 6.12
C GLY A 111 -14.57 5.20 7.26
#